data_AF-A0A482PG65-F1
#
_entry.id   AF-A0A482PG65-F1
#
_cell.length_a   1.000
_cell.length_b   1.000
_cell.length_c   1.000
_cell.angle_alpha   90.00
_cell.angle_beta   90.00
_cell.angle_gamma   90.00
#
_symmetry.space_group_name_H-M   'P 1'
#
loop_
_entity.id
_entity.type
_entity.pdbx_description
1 polymer ?
#
loop_
_entity_poly.entity_id
_entity_poly.type
_entity_poly.pdbx_seq_one_letter_code
_entity_poly.pdbx_strand_id
1 'polypeptide(L)'
;RALGFGSDSDIIDIFSDQYDALNMTLEKDVHKDMSDSRVEEALKDVYERLRPGEPKTADSSRALLVARFFDPKRYDLASVGRYKIDKKLSLKTRLLNQTLAETLADPDSGEIIAEKGTLVDKEVISKLTPYLDREDFKTTTYTPSGDAVLEEPVTLQKIKIESPENPEKTLLLIGNGHIDEDDRTVRPADILAGMNYFLNLQEGVGHVDDIDHLGNRRIRSVGELLQNQFRIGLSRMERVVRERMSIQDANTVTPQQLINIRPVVAAVKEFFGSSQLSQFMDQT
;
A
#
# COMPACT_ATOMS: atom_id res chain seq x y z
N ARG A 1 14.45 0.53 0.47
CA ARG A 1 15.27 1.70 0.86
C ARG A 1 14.46 2.95 1.17
N ALA A 2 13.74 3.57 0.23
CA ALA A 2 13.00 4.82 0.51
C ALA A 2 12.07 4.74 1.74
N LEU A 3 11.44 3.58 1.99
CA LEU A 3 10.60 3.32 3.17
C LEU A 3 11.37 3.21 4.51
N GLY A 4 12.68 3.52 4.55
CA GLY A 4 13.48 3.53 5.78
C GLY A 4 14.39 2.33 6.02
N PHE A 5 14.27 1.26 5.24
CA PHE A 5 15.15 0.10 5.30
C PHE A 5 16.35 0.31 4.40
N GLY A 6 17.36 0.98 4.96
CA GLY A 6 18.51 1.52 4.23
C GLY A 6 19.61 0.51 3.97
N SER A 7 19.81 -0.50 4.82
CA SER A 7 20.84 -1.51 4.65
C SER A 7 20.31 -2.77 3.96
N ASP A 8 21.22 -3.53 3.33
CA ASP A 8 20.87 -4.80 2.67
C ASP A 8 20.44 -5.83 3.71
N SER A 9 21.07 -5.82 4.89
CA SER A 9 20.70 -6.66 6.03
C SER A 9 19.27 -6.41 6.50
N ASP A 10 18.81 -5.15 6.55
CA ASP A 10 17.42 -4.85 6.94
C ASP A 10 16.43 -5.42 5.91
N ILE A 11 16.75 -5.30 4.63
CA ILE A 11 15.91 -5.80 3.55
C ILE A 11 15.88 -7.33 3.57
N ILE A 12 17.03 -7.96 3.78
CA ILE A 12 17.14 -9.43 3.90
C ILE A 12 16.40 -9.94 5.13
N ASP A 13 16.43 -9.23 6.27
CA ASP A 13 15.63 -9.60 7.44
C ASP A 13 14.12 -9.51 7.15
N ILE A 14 13.71 -8.50 6.37
CA ILE A 14 12.31 -8.34 5.99
C ILE A 14 11.86 -9.47 5.06
N PHE A 15 12.59 -9.71 3.97
CA PHE A 15 12.14 -10.57 2.87
C PHE A 15 12.73 -11.98 2.88
N SER A 16 13.77 -12.27 3.65
CA SER A 16 14.65 -13.44 3.54
C SER A 16 15.61 -13.39 2.34
N ASP A 17 16.79 -13.99 2.52
CA ASP A 17 17.84 -14.16 1.51
C ASP A 17 17.57 -15.27 0.48
N GLN A 18 16.45 -15.97 0.60
CA GLN A 18 16.13 -17.14 -0.23
C GLN A 18 15.70 -16.75 -1.66
N TYR A 19 15.45 -15.46 -1.93
CA TYR A 19 15.00 -14.99 -3.23
C TYR A 19 16.18 -14.51 -4.09
N ASP A 20 16.56 -15.30 -5.10
CA ASP A 20 17.66 -14.96 -6.02
C ASP A 20 17.44 -13.62 -6.72
N ALA A 21 16.19 -13.35 -7.15
CA ALA A 21 15.83 -12.09 -7.77
C ALA A 21 16.05 -10.88 -6.86
N LEU A 22 15.81 -11.03 -5.55
CA LEU A 22 16.07 -9.98 -4.57
C LEU A 22 17.57 -9.75 -4.43
N ASN A 23 18.35 -10.81 -4.23
CA ASN A 23 19.80 -10.73 -4.05
C ASN A 23 20.48 -10.09 -5.27
N MET A 24 20.15 -10.53 -6.48
CA MET A 24 20.66 -9.93 -7.72
C MET A 24 20.25 -8.46 -7.88
N THR A 25 19.09 -8.05 -7.34
CA THR A 25 18.65 -6.66 -7.37
C THR A 25 19.43 -5.82 -6.36
N LEU A 26 19.68 -6.34 -5.16
CA LEU A 26 20.48 -5.67 -4.13
C LEU A 26 21.93 -5.48 -4.60
N GLU A 27 22.53 -6.49 -5.24
CA GLU A 27 23.88 -6.39 -5.81
C GLU A 27 24.02 -5.30 -6.88
N LYS A 28 22.97 -5.10 -7.70
CA LYS A 28 22.93 -4.06 -8.73
C LYS A 28 22.62 -2.67 -8.17
N ASP A 29 22.06 -2.60 -6.97
CA ASP A 29 21.70 -1.36 -6.31
C ASP A 29 22.91 -0.77 -5.58
N VAL A 30 23.64 0.09 -6.30
CA VAL A 30 24.86 0.74 -5.81
C VAL A 30 24.54 2.08 -5.19
N HIS A 31 25.15 2.35 -4.02
CA HIS A 31 25.13 3.66 -3.38
C HIS A 31 26.04 4.63 -4.15
N LYS A 32 25.47 5.56 -4.92
CA LYS A 32 26.23 6.41 -5.85
C LYS A 32 26.85 7.60 -5.14
N ASP A 33 26.13 8.19 -4.20
CA ASP A 33 26.53 9.40 -3.47
C ASP A 33 26.68 9.10 -1.97
N MET A 34 27.94 8.98 -1.53
CA MET A 34 28.30 8.68 -0.13
C MET A 34 28.04 9.84 0.84
N SER A 35 27.64 11.01 0.35
CA SER A 35 27.29 12.15 1.21
C SER A 35 25.88 12.04 1.79
N ASP A 36 25.01 11.29 1.13
CA ASP A 36 23.64 11.02 1.57
C ASP A 36 23.56 9.68 2.30
N SER A 37 22.56 9.49 3.15
CA SER A 37 22.21 8.15 3.58
C SER A 37 21.61 7.36 2.40
N ARG A 38 21.70 6.01 2.41
CA ARG A 38 21.07 5.18 1.36
C ARG A 38 19.55 5.38 1.26
N VAL A 39 18.92 5.85 2.33
CA VAL A 39 17.49 6.16 2.35
C VAL A 39 17.22 7.49 1.65
N GLU A 40 17.99 8.53 1.97
CA GLU A 40 17.90 9.83 1.32
C GLU A 40 18.22 9.77 -0.17
N GLU A 41 19.26 9.02 -0.55
CA GLU A 41 19.58 8.79 -1.96
C GLU A 41 18.39 8.13 -2.67
N ALA A 42 17.80 7.09 -2.07
CA ALA A 42 16.63 6.41 -2.63
C ALA A 42 15.41 7.34 -2.76
N LEU A 43 15.18 8.23 -1.79
CA LEU A 43 14.13 9.26 -1.88
C LEU A 43 14.36 10.18 -3.09
N LYS A 44 15.57 10.71 -3.21
CA LYS A 44 15.97 11.61 -4.30
C LYS A 44 15.86 10.91 -5.66
N ASP A 45 16.24 9.65 -5.74
CA ASP A 45 16.16 8.83 -6.95
C ASP A 45 14.71 8.59 -7.41
N VAL A 46 13.78 8.40 -6.47
CA VAL A 46 12.35 8.29 -6.79
C VAL A 46 11.81 9.66 -7.22
N TYR A 47 12.21 10.74 -6.54
CA TYR A 47 11.79 12.10 -6.90
C TYR A 47 12.21 12.48 -8.32
N GLU A 48 13.45 12.23 -8.70
CA GLU A 48 13.98 12.55 -10.03
C GLU A 48 13.20 11.85 -11.16
N ARG A 49 12.80 10.59 -10.94
CA ARG A 49 11.97 9.85 -11.90
C ARG A 49 10.55 10.42 -12.04
N LEU A 50 10.01 10.99 -10.97
CA LEU A 50 8.68 11.60 -10.97
C LEU A 50 8.69 13.04 -11.49
N ARG A 51 9.79 13.78 -11.27
CA ARG A 51 9.96 15.18 -11.64
C ARG A 51 11.35 15.42 -12.23
N PRO A 52 11.56 15.06 -13.50
CA PRO A 52 12.85 15.17 -14.14
C PRO A 52 13.27 16.65 -14.26
N GLY A 53 14.50 16.97 -13.85
CA GLY A 53 15.08 18.31 -13.99
C GLY A 53 14.71 19.31 -12.89
N GLU A 54 13.85 18.96 -11.94
CA GLU A 54 13.64 19.78 -10.73
C GLU A 54 14.75 19.49 -9.69
N PRO A 55 15.25 20.52 -8.97
CA PRO A 55 16.19 20.29 -7.89
C PRO A 55 15.56 19.43 -6.79
N LYS A 56 16.30 18.41 -6.34
CA LYS A 56 15.84 17.39 -5.38
C LYS A 56 16.55 17.56 -4.04
N THR A 57 15.78 17.63 -2.95
CA THR A 57 16.29 17.53 -1.58
C THR A 57 15.62 16.34 -0.90
N ALA A 58 16.20 15.82 0.19
CA ALA A 58 15.60 14.71 0.94
C ALA A 58 14.18 15.07 1.43
N ASP A 59 14.03 16.27 1.99
CA ASP A 59 12.75 16.78 2.50
C ASP A 59 11.69 16.95 1.40
N SER A 60 12.05 17.56 0.26
CA SER A 60 11.09 17.73 -0.84
C SER A 60 10.68 16.40 -1.45
N SER A 61 11.62 15.45 -1.50
CA SER A 61 11.39 14.08 -1.97
C SER A 61 10.45 13.31 -1.07
N ARG A 62 10.69 13.37 0.25
CA ARG A 62 9.82 12.81 1.27
C ARG A 62 8.41 13.41 1.19
N ALA A 63 8.30 14.74 1.20
CA ALA A 63 7.02 15.43 1.16
C ALA A 63 6.20 15.07 -0.09
N LEU A 64 6.85 14.91 -1.25
CA LEU A 64 6.19 14.46 -2.47
C LEU A 64 5.61 13.05 -2.32
N LEU A 65 6.37 12.10 -1.77
CA LEU A 65 5.92 10.73 -1.59
C LEU A 65 4.80 10.61 -0.57
N VAL A 66 4.91 11.31 0.56
CA VAL A 66 3.85 11.42 1.57
C VAL A 66 2.57 11.95 0.93
N ALA A 67 2.64 13.10 0.25
CA ALA A 67 1.49 13.70 -0.39
C ALA A 67 0.87 12.80 -1.49
N ARG A 68 1.65 11.92 -2.12
CA ARG A 68 1.18 11.12 -3.24
C ARG A 68 0.54 9.80 -2.83
N PHE A 69 1.03 9.15 -1.77
CA PHE A 69 0.59 7.80 -1.38
C PHE A 69 -0.01 7.71 0.02
N PHE A 70 0.43 8.58 0.94
CA PHE A 70 0.15 8.45 2.37
C PHE A 70 -0.73 9.58 2.92
N ASP A 71 -1.06 10.60 2.11
CA ASP A 71 -1.98 11.68 2.48
C ASP A 71 -3.44 11.29 2.16
N PRO A 72 -4.32 11.13 3.16
CA PRO A 72 -5.72 10.73 2.95
C PRO A 72 -6.54 11.75 2.15
N LYS A 73 -6.06 12.99 1.99
CA LYS A 73 -6.72 13.99 1.14
C LYS A 73 -6.43 13.77 -0.34
N ARG A 74 -5.34 13.07 -0.67
CA ARG A 74 -4.81 12.92 -2.03
C ARG A 74 -4.85 11.48 -2.53
N TYR A 75 -4.80 10.51 -1.62
CA TYR A 75 -4.85 9.09 -1.91
C TYR A 75 -6.01 8.45 -1.14
N ASP A 76 -6.89 7.73 -1.84
CA ASP A 76 -8.09 7.10 -1.28
C ASP A 76 -8.37 5.80 -2.04
N LEU A 77 -8.14 4.67 -1.39
CA LEU A 77 -8.47 3.34 -1.89
C LEU A 77 -9.99 3.09 -1.94
N ALA A 78 -10.78 3.90 -1.24
CA ALA A 78 -12.12 3.58 -0.77
C ALA A 78 -12.15 2.30 0.09
N SER A 79 -13.25 2.11 0.84
CA SER A 79 -13.42 0.92 1.69
C SER A 79 -13.32 -0.39 0.91
N VAL A 80 -13.82 -0.41 -0.33
CA VAL A 80 -13.72 -1.58 -1.21
C VAL A 80 -12.27 -1.87 -1.62
N GLY A 81 -11.46 -0.84 -1.87
CA GLY A 81 -10.05 -1.03 -2.24
C GLY A 81 -9.23 -1.57 -1.08
N ARG A 82 -9.41 -1.01 0.13
CA ARG A 82 -8.79 -1.50 1.38
C ARG A 82 -9.12 -2.98 1.61
N TYR A 83 -10.41 -3.32 1.63
CA TYR A 83 -10.87 -4.71 1.74
C TYR A 83 -10.25 -5.66 0.69
N LYS A 84 -10.12 -5.23 -0.57
CA LYS A 84 -9.52 -6.06 -1.62
C LYS A 84 -8.03 -6.30 -1.41
N ILE A 85 -7.28 -5.27 -0.99
CA ILE A 85 -5.85 -5.40 -0.69
C ILE A 85 -5.65 -6.33 0.51
N ASP A 86 -6.37 -6.10 1.60
CA ASP A 86 -6.24 -6.92 2.82
C ASP A 86 -6.59 -8.37 2.54
N LYS A 87 -7.67 -8.63 1.78
CA LYS A 87 -8.03 -9.99 1.37
C LYS A 87 -6.97 -10.67 0.50
N LYS A 88 -6.33 -9.93 -0.40
CA LYS A 88 -5.30 -10.45 -1.32
C LYS A 88 -3.98 -10.74 -0.60
N LEU A 89 -3.60 -9.89 0.36
CA LEU A 89 -2.34 -9.99 1.09
C LEU A 89 -2.45 -10.81 2.39
N SER A 90 -3.68 -11.11 2.85
CA SER A 90 -3.93 -11.91 4.04
C SER A 90 -3.26 -13.28 3.98
N LEU A 91 -2.63 -13.70 5.08
CA LEU A 91 -2.07 -15.04 5.19
C LEU A 91 -3.13 -16.14 5.17
N LYS A 92 -4.39 -15.83 5.52
CA LYS A 92 -5.51 -16.79 5.44
C LYS A 92 -5.72 -17.32 4.03
N THR A 93 -5.61 -16.45 3.04
CA THR A 93 -5.78 -16.82 1.63
C THR A 93 -4.50 -17.39 1.04
N ARG A 94 -3.35 -16.85 1.44
CA ARG A 94 -2.04 -17.21 0.87
C ARG A 94 -1.47 -18.53 1.38
N LEU A 95 -1.81 -18.94 2.60
CA LEU A 95 -1.33 -20.21 3.17
C LEU A 95 -2.06 -21.44 2.61
N LEU A 96 -3.24 -21.25 2.02
CA LEU A 96 -4.03 -22.37 1.52
C LEU A 96 -3.27 -23.18 0.46
N ASN A 97 -3.25 -24.49 0.62
CA ASN A 97 -2.51 -25.47 -0.19
C ASN A 97 -0.98 -25.31 -0.15
N GLN A 98 -0.42 -24.64 0.87
CA GLN A 98 1.02 -24.56 1.09
C GLN A 98 1.44 -25.50 2.21
N THR A 99 2.69 -25.97 2.18
CA THR A 99 3.28 -26.79 3.25
C THR A 99 4.05 -25.89 4.21
N LEU A 100 3.81 -26.01 5.52
CA LEU A 100 4.50 -25.18 6.52
C LEU A 100 5.96 -25.59 6.68
N ALA A 101 6.88 -24.62 6.67
CA ALA A 101 8.29 -24.85 6.98
C ALA A 101 8.64 -24.64 8.47
N GLU A 102 7.67 -24.21 9.27
CA GLU A 102 7.80 -24.00 10.71
C GLU A 102 6.56 -24.49 11.47
N THR A 103 6.76 -24.85 12.74
CA THR A 103 5.64 -25.19 13.63
C THR A 103 4.95 -23.91 14.10
N LEU A 104 3.63 -23.89 13.97
CA LEU A 104 2.77 -22.81 14.44
C LEU A 104 2.17 -23.22 15.78
N ALA A 105 2.45 -22.42 16.81
CA ALA A 105 1.94 -22.61 18.16
C ALA A 105 1.28 -21.34 18.67
N ASP A 106 0.29 -21.49 19.55
CA ASP A 106 -0.41 -20.38 20.18
C ASP A 106 0.55 -19.60 21.11
N PRO A 107 0.68 -18.27 20.97
CA PRO A 107 1.59 -17.47 21.79
C PRO A 107 1.28 -17.52 23.29
N ASP A 108 0.01 -17.73 23.70
CA ASP A 108 -0.37 -17.74 25.11
C ASP A 108 -0.21 -19.12 25.76
N SER A 109 -0.79 -20.14 25.13
CA SER A 109 -0.81 -21.50 25.69
C SER A 109 0.40 -22.34 25.33
N GLY A 110 1.12 -21.98 24.25
CA GLY A 110 2.17 -22.81 23.66
C GLY A 110 1.65 -24.08 22.98
N GLU A 111 0.34 -24.25 22.83
CA GLU A 111 -0.25 -25.40 22.15
C GLU A 111 0.10 -25.38 20.66
N ILE A 112 0.52 -26.52 20.12
CA ILE A 112 0.84 -26.66 18.70
C ILE A 112 -0.45 -26.68 17.91
N ILE A 113 -0.65 -25.68 17.06
CA ILE A 113 -1.82 -25.57 16.18
C ILE A 113 -1.58 -26.34 14.88
N ALA A 114 -0.37 -26.25 14.33
CA ALA A 114 0.06 -26.97 13.14
C ALA A 114 1.57 -27.25 13.17
N GLU A 115 1.97 -28.48 12.86
CA GLU A 115 3.38 -28.88 12.83
C GLU A 115 4.06 -28.49 11.53
N LYS A 116 5.39 -28.33 11.57
CA LYS A 116 6.23 -28.25 10.37
C LYS A 116 5.95 -29.46 9.46
N GLY A 117 5.84 -29.22 8.15
CA GLY A 117 5.53 -30.22 7.13
C GLY A 117 4.03 -30.46 6.94
N THR A 118 3.16 -29.80 7.73
CA THR A 118 1.70 -29.91 7.54
C THR A 118 1.28 -29.18 6.28
N LEU A 119 0.53 -29.87 5.41
CA LEU A 119 -0.17 -29.26 4.29
C LEU A 119 -1.37 -28.48 4.81
N VAL A 120 -1.41 -27.19 4.48
CA VAL A 120 -2.44 -26.28 4.97
C VAL A 120 -3.69 -26.38 4.10
N ASP A 121 -4.58 -27.30 4.46
CA ASP A 121 -5.88 -27.48 3.83
C ASP A 121 -6.96 -26.56 4.44
N LYS A 122 -8.23 -26.75 4.04
CA LYS A 122 -9.35 -25.96 4.55
C LYS A 122 -9.62 -26.20 6.04
N GLU A 123 -9.33 -27.39 6.57
CA GLU A 123 -9.55 -27.70 7.99
C GLU A 123 -8.47 -27.04 8.84
N VAL A 124 -7.21 -27.14 8.44
CA VAL A 124 -6.08 -26.48 9.09
C VAL A 124 -6.24 -24.96 9.04
N ILE A 125 -6.63 -24.38 7.90
CA ILE A 125 -6.93 -22.94 7.81
C ILE A 125 -8.07 -22.54 8.74
N SER A 126 -9.14 -23.34 8.83
CA SER A 126 -10.24 -23.02 9.75
C SER A 126 -9.78 -22.98 11.21
N LYS A 127 -8.81 -23.83 11.60
CA LYS A 127 -8.20 -23.81 12.93
C LYS A 127 -7.23 -22.64 13.11
N LEU A 128 -6.47 -22.28 12.09
CA LEU A 128 -5.50 -21.17 12.12
C LEU A 128 -6.16 -19.80 12.06
N THR A 129 -7.33 -19.67 11.43
CA THR A 129 -8.00 -18.38 11.17
C THR A 129 -8.17 -17.51 12.42
N PRO A 130 -8.65 -18.02 13.58
CA PRO A 130 -8.77 -17.22 14.80
C PRO A 130 -7.44 -16.69 15.32
N TYR A 131 -6.35 -17.45 15.14
CA TYR A 131 -5.01 -17.04 15.55
C TYR A 131 -4.40 -16.05 14.57
N LEU A 132 -4.59 -16.28 13.27
CA LEU A 132 -4.17 -15.38 12.21
C LEU A 132 -4.83 -14.02 12.29
N ASP A 133 -5.97 -13.88 12.98
CA ASP A 133 -6.64 -12.59 13.24
C ASP A 133 -6.08 -11.83 14.45
N ARG A 134 -5.23 -12.46 15.27
CA ARG A 134 -4.62 -11.80 16.42
C ARG A 134 -3.45 -10.93 15.97
N GLU A 135 -3.34 -9.75 16.55
CA GLU A 135 -2.26 -8.80 16.26
C GLU A 135 -0.87 -9.32 16.67
N ASP A 136 -0.79 -10.21 17.65
CA ASP A 136 0.46 -10.75 18.20
C ASP A 136 0.94 -12.04 17.51
N PHE A 137 0.08 -12.69 16.72
CA PHE A 137 0.40 -13.99 16.14
C PHE A 137 1.33 -13.86 14.94
N LYS A 138 2.57 -14.35 15.09
CA LYS A 138 3.60 -14.35 14.04
C LYS A 138 3.85 -12.97 13.44
N THR A 139 3.74 -11.95 14.29
CA THR A 139 3.91 -10.56 13.91
C THR A 139 5.31 -10.06 14.26
N THR A 140 5.91 -9.30 13.36
CA THR A 140 7.21 -8.64 13.58
C THR A 140 7.10 -7.17 13.22
N THR A 141 7.53 -6.31 14.14
CA THR A 141 7.50 -4.85 13.96
C THR A 141 8.88 -4.35 13.57
N TYR A 142 8.91 -3.57 12.49
CA TYR A 142 10.11 -2.98 11.92
C TYR A 142 10.10 -1.47 12.15
N THR A 143 11.20 -0.94 12.70
CA THR A 143 11.34 0.51 12.87
C THR A 143 12.14 1.07 11.70
N PRO A 144 11.56 1.95 10.86
CA PRO A 144 12.28 2.59 9.78
C PRO A 144 13.33 3.60 10.31
N SER A 145 14.31 3.96 9.49
CA SER A 145 15.27 5.02 9.86
C SER A 145 14.59 6.40 10.00
N GLY A 146 15.26 7.38 10.61
CA GLY A 146 14.75 8.76 10.66
C GLY A 146 14.59 9.42 9.28
N ASP A 147 15.23 8.86 8.26
CA ASP A 147 15.27 9.43 6.90
C ASP A 147 14.09 8.96 6.00
N ALA A 148 13.12 8.25 6.55
CA ALA A 148 12.38 7.19 5.86
C ALA A 148 11.07 7.45 5.09
N VAL A 149 10.74 8.53 4.39
CA VAL A 149 9.32 8.80 3.98
C VAL A 149 8.36 8.89 5.17
N LEU A 150 8.01 7.74 5.80
CA LEU A 150 7.25 7.59 7.03
C LEU A 150 8.13 6.97 8.11
N GLU A 151 8.12 7.57 9.29
CA GLU A 151 8.91 7.13 10.45
C GLU A 151 8.12 6.21 11.39
N GLU A 152 6.84 5.98 11.10
CA GLU A 152 5.96 5.10 11.88
C GLU A 152 6.44 3.64 11.78
N PRO A 153 6.47 2.89 12.90
CA PRO A 153 6.80 1.47 12.87
C PRO A 153 5.86 0.68 11.94
N VAL A 154 6.43 -0.30 11.24
CA VAL A 154 5.72 -1.12 10.26
C VAL A 154 5.58 -2.53 10.80
N THR A 155 4.35 -2.94 11.01
CA THR A 155 3.99 -4.27 11.51
C THR A 155 3.70 -5.21 10.35
N LEU A 156 4.33 -6.40 10.35
CA LEU A 156 4.17 -7.42 9.31
C LEU A 156 3.88 -8.77 9.95
N GLN A 157 2.93 -9.53 9.38
CA GLN A 157 2.68 -10.91 9.78
C GLN A 157 3.49 -11.85 8.89
N LYS A 158 4.24 -12.80 9.46
CA LYS A 158 5.24 -13.58 8.72
C LYS A 158 5.15 -15.07 9.04
N ILE A 159 4.95 -15.89 8.01
CA ILE A 159 4.95 -17.36 8.14
C ILE A 159 5.82 -17.99 7.05
N LYS A 160 6.65 -18.95 7.45
CA LYS A 160 7.54 -19.70 6.55
C LYS A 160 6.84 -20.92 5.97
N ILE A 161 7.00 -21.11 4.66
CA ILE A 161 6.48 -22.26 3.92
C ILE A 161 7.63 -22.97 3.18
N GLU A 162 7.41 -24.22 2.81
CA GLU A 162 8.31 -24.94 1.91
C GLU A 162 8.02 -24.54 0.46
N SER A 163 9.06 -24.35 -0.36
CA SER A 163 8.85 -24.07 -1.78
C SER A 163 8.23 -25.29 -2.47
N PRO A 164 7.15 -25.11 -3.26
CA PRO A 164 6.56 -26.19 -4.04
C PRO A 164 7.52 -26.75 -5.11
N GLU A 165 8.45 -25.93 -5.59
CA GLU A 165 9.40 -26.31 -6.65
C GLU A 165 10.70 -26.92 -6.08
N ASN A 166 11.14 -26.47 -4.90
CA ASN A 166 12.36 -26.94 -4.26
C ASN A 166 12.14 -27.18 -2.75
N PRO A 167 11.95 -28.44 -2.31
CA PRO A 167 11.70 -28.76 -0.90
C PRO A 167 12.83 -28.35 0.08
N GLU A 168 14.06 -28.14 -0.40
CA GLU A 168 15.16 -27.66 0.45
C GLU A 168 15.10 -26.14 0.69
N LYS A 169 14.33 -25.42 -0.14
CA LYS A 169 14.17 -23.97 -0.08
C LYS A 169 12.97 -23.59 0.78
N THR A 170 13.20 -22.72 1.75
CA THR A 170 12.13 -22.14 2.57
C THR A 170 11.74 -20.77 2.02
N LEU A 171 10.44 -20.53 1.81
CA LEU A 171 9.92 -19.24 1.38
C LEU A 171 9.22 -18.53 2.54
N LEU A 172 9.16 -17.21 2.48
CA LEU A 172 8.50 -16.38 3.48
C LEU A 172 7.21 -15.80 2.90
N LEU A 173 6.09 -16.02 3.57
CA LEU A 173 4.83 -15.33 3.28
C LEU A 173 4.66 -14.16 4.25
N ILE A 174 4.47 -12.96 3.70
CA ILE A 174 4.28 -11.72 4.46
C ILE A 174 2.85 -11.18 4.26
N GLY A 175 2.09 -11.05 5.34
CA GLY A 175 0.82 -10.32 5.39
C GLY A 175 1.02 -8.85 5.80
N ASN A 176 0.05 -7.99 5.47
CA ASN A 176 0.10 -6.55 5.71
C ASN A 176 -0.23 -6.10 7.15
N GLY A 177 -0.30 -7.03 8.12
CA GLY A 177 -0.24 -6.71 9.55
C GLY A 177 -1.49 -6.05 10.15
N HIS A 178 -2.70 -6.51 9.78
CA HIS A 178 -3.98 -6.07 10.36
C HIS A 178 -4.21 -4.55 10.34
N ILE A 179 -4.28 -3.98 9.14
CA ILE A 179 -4.60 -2.56 8.95
C ILE A 179 -6.11 -2.36 9.16
N ASP A 180 -6.48 -1.25 9.82
CA ASP A 180 -7.87 -0.84 10.03
C ASP A 180 -8.62 -0.62 8.70
N GLU A 181 -9.86 -1.10 8.60
CA GLU A 181 -10.70 -0.95 7.41
C GLU A 181 -11.04 0.52 7.07
N ASP A 182 -11.03 1.40 8.08
CA ASP A 182 -11.21 2.83 7.92
C ASP A 182 -9.96 3.53 7.36
N ASP A 183 -8.80 2.87 7.38
CA ASP A 183 -7.59 3.38 6.75
C ASP A 183 -7.61 3.16 5.23
N ARG A 184 -8.00 4.22 4.52
CA ARG A 184 -8.13 4.23 3.07
C ARG A 184 -6.84 4.64 2.35
N THR A 185 -5.74 4.85 3.06
CA THR A 185 -4.43 5.15 2.45
C THR A 185 -3.61 3.87 2.32
N VAL A 186 -2.70 3.80 1.35
CA VAL A 186 -1.73 2.70 1.30
C VAL A 186 -0.75 2.85 2.46
N ARG A 187 -0.39 1.75 3.12
CA ARG A 187 0.63 1.74 4.17
C ARG A 187 1.91 1.05 3.71
N PRO A 188 3.07 1.35 4.32
CA PRO A 188 4.31 0.64 4.04
C PRO A 188 4.18 -0.88 4.17
N ALA A 189 3.35 -1.37 5.10
CA ALA A 189 3.06 -2.78 5.26
C ALA A 189 2.41 -3.41 4.01
N ASP A 190 1.47 -2.70 3.36
CA ASP A 190 0.87 -3.14 2.09
C ASP A 190 1.93 -3.27 0.98
N ILE A 191 2.85 -2.31 0.91
CA ILE A 191 3.90 -2.26 -0.10
C ILE A 191 4.87 -3.44 0.10
N LEU A 192 5.33 -3.67 1.33
CA LEU A 192 6.24 -4.76 1.64
C LEU A 192 5.58 -6.13 1.40
N ALA A 193 4.35 -6.32 1.89
CA ALA A 193 3.59 -7.55 1.65
C ALA A 193 3.32 -7.77 0.14
N GLY A 194 3.02 -6.71 -0.61
CA GLY A 194 2.86 -6.75 -2.07
C GLY A 194 4.15 -7.14 -2.81
N MET A 195 5.30 -6.59 -2.41
CA MET A 195 6.60 -6.98 -2.95
C MET A 195 6.92 -8.45 -2.65
N ASN A 196 6.63 -8.92 -1.44
CA ASN A 196 6.80 -10.32 -1.07
C ASN A 196 5.86 -11.24 -1.87
N TYR A 197 4.63 -10.80 -2.14
CA TYR A 197 3.71 -11.54 -3.01
C TYR A 197 4.29 -11.67 -4.42
N PHE A 198 4.87 -10.59 -4.97
CA PHE A 198 5.51 -10.62 -6.28
C PHE A 198 6.70 -11.58 -6.34
N LEU A 199 7.57 -11.58 -5.32
CA LEU A 199 8.69 -12.53 -5.23
C LEU A 199 8.20 -13.98 -5.15
N ASN A 200 7.16 -14.24 -4.36
CA ASN A 200 6.58 -15.58 -4.25
C ASN A 200 5.91 -16.07 -5.54
N LEU A 201 5.33 -15.17 -6.35
CA LEU A 201 4.79 -15.56 -7.67
C LEU A 201 5.87 -16.13 -8.60
N GLN A 202 7.12 -15.66 -8.49
CA GLN A 202 8.24 -16.19 -9.28
C GLN A 202 8.63 -17.61 -8.84
N GLU A 203 8.34 -17.97 -7.60
CA GLU A 203 8.58 -19.29 -6.99
C GLU A 203 7.36 -20.22 -7.10
N GLY A 204 6.37 -19.86 -7.94
CA GLY A 204 5.15 -20.64 -8.13
C GLY A 204 4.12 -20.54 -6.99
N VAL A 205 4.32 -19.65 -6.01
CA VAL A 205 3.43 -19.47 -4.87
C VAL A 205 2.54 -18.24 -5.05
N GLY A 206 1.24 -18.49 -5.20
CA GLY A 206 0.20 -17.47 -5.33
C GLY A 206 -0.56 -17.57 -6.66
N HIS A 207 -1.43 -16.59 -6.89
CA HIS A 207 -2.28 -16.55 -8.08
C HIS A 207 -2.24 -15.19 -8.78
N VAL A 208 -2.26 -15.23 -10.11
CA VAL A 208 -2.45 -14.08 -10.99
C VAL A 208 -3.95 -13.75 -11.04
N ASP A 209 -4.27 -12.46 -11.06
CA ASP A 209 -5.65 -12.00 -11.11
C ASP A 209 -6.16 -11.93 -12.56
N ASP A 210 -7.35 -12.49 -12.79
CA ASP A 210 -8.08 -12.31 -14.05
C ASP A 210 -8.74 -10.92 -14.07
N ILE A 211 -8.38 -10.12 -15.07
CA ILE A 211 -8.86 -8.74 -15.25
C ILE A 211 -10.33 -8.68 -15.69
N ASP A 212 -10.85 -9.73 -16.31
CA ASP A 212 -12.22 -9.79 -16.80
C ASP A 212 -13.19 -10.40 -15.78
N HIS A 213 -12.67 -11.06 -14.74
CA HIS A 213 -13.48 -11.60 -13.66
C HIS A 213 -14.32 -10.50 -13.00
N LEU A 214 -15.63 -10.74 -12.83
CA LEU A 214 -16.56 -9.72 -12.33
C LEU A 214 -16.23 -9.23 -10.92
N GLY A 215 -15.57 -10.03 -10.07
CA GLY A 215 -15.05 -9.56 -8.77
C GLY A 215 -13.93 -8.52 -8.87
N ASN A 216 -13.29 -8.42 -10.04
CA ASN A 216 -12.28 -7.41 -10.37
C ASN A 216 -12.83 -6.23 -11.18
N ARG A 217 -14.04 -6.37 -11.73
CA ARG A 217 -14.77 -5.27 -12.38
C ARG A 217 -15.71 -4.62 -11.38
N ARG A 218 -15.78 -3.29 -11.38
CA ARG A 218 -16.66 -2.53 -10.48
C ARG A 218 -17.50 -1.55 -11.27
N ILE A 219 -18.80 -1.56 -11.01
CA ILE A 219 -19.73 -0.57 -11.57
C ILE A 219 -19.67 0.67 -10.68
N ARG A 220 -19.42 1.83 -11.28
CA ARG A 220 -19.53 3.13 -10.61
C ARG A 220 -20.86 3.75 -10.98
N SER A 221 -21.71 3.95 -9.99
CA SER A 221 -23.03 4.56 -10.18
C SER A 221 -22.91 6.06 -10.39
N VAL A 222 -23.99 6.70 -10.85
CA VAL A 222 -24.02 8.16 -11.09
C VAL A 222 -23.63 8.96 -9.85
N GLY A 223 -24.00 8.50 -8.65
CA GLY A 223 -23.68 9.17 -7.40
C GLY A 223 -22.18 9.23 -7.14
N GLU A 224 -21.46 8.13 -7.37
CA GLU A 224 -20.00 8.08 -7.20
C GLU A 224 -19.28 8.92 -8.27
N LEU A 225 -19.73 8.82 -9.52
CA LEU A 225 -19.18 9.62 -10.61
C LEU A 225 -19.32 11.13 -10.33
N LEU A 226 -20.50 11.55 -9.88
CA LEU A 226 -20.77 12.94 -9.53
C LEU A 226 -19.98 13.37 -8.29
N GLN A 227 -19.89 12.53 -7.25
CA GLN A 227 -19.09 12.81 -6.06
C GLN A 227 -17.63 13.05 -6.41
N ASN A 228 -17.04 12.27 -7.32
CA ASN A 228 -15.67 12.45 -7.77
C ASN A 228 -15.47 13.80 -8.50
N GLN A 229 -16.39 14.18 -9.38
CA GLN A 229 -16.32 15.49 -10.05
C GLN A 229 -16.51 16.65 -9.07
N PHE A 230 -17.40 16.49 -8.10
CA PHE A 230 -17.60 17.48 -7.04
C PHE A 230 -16.35 17.63 -6.16
N ARG A 231 -15.70 16.52 -5.80
CA ARG A 231 -14.43 16.49 -5.04
C ARG A 231 -13.32 17.24 -5.79
N ILE A 232 -13.20 17.06 -7.10
CA ILE A 232 -12.24 17.81 -7.95
C ILE A 232 -12.55 19.31 -7.90
N GLY A 233 -13.83 19.68 -8.01
CA GLY A 233 -14.28 21.07 -7.89
C GLY A 233 -13.92 21.70 -6.53
N LEU A 234 -14.14 20.96 -5.44
CA LEU A 234 -13.80 21.39 -4.07
C LEU A 234 -12.29 21.54 -3.89
N SER A 235 -11.48 20.63 -4.42
CA SER A 235 -10.01 20.72 -4.33
C SER A 235 -9.47 21.97 -5.05
N ARG A 236 -10.03 22.33 -6.21
CA ARG A 236 -9.71 23.59 -6.90
C ARG A 236 -10.13 24.81 -6.06
N MET A 237 -11.30 24.76 -5.42
CA MET A 237 -11.75 25.82 -4.52
C MET A 237 -10.85 25.95 -3.27
N GLU A 238 -10.41 24.84 -2.67
CA GLU A 238 -9.49 24.83 -1.52
C GLU A 238 -8.20 25.59 -1.86
N ARG A 239 -7.64 25.37 -3.05
CA ARG A 239 -6.45 26.10 -3.50
C ARG A 239 -6.70 27.61 -3.53
N VAL A 240 -7.84 28.05 -4.07
CA VAL A 240 -8.21 29.49 -4.11
C VAL A 240 -8.37 30.06 -2.70
N VAL A 241 -8.96 29.29 -1.78
CA VAL A 241 -9.09 29.69 -0.37
C VAL A 241 -7.71 29.89 0.26
N ARG A 242 -6.77 28.95 0.09
CA ARG A 242 -5.40 29.05 0.61
C ARG A 242 -4.67 30.28 0.04
N GLU A 243 -4.77 30.51 -1.27
CA GLU A 243 -4.17 31.68 -1.93
C GLU A 243 -4.76 33.00 -1.42
N ARG A 244 -6.06 33.06 -1.13
CA ARG A 244 -6.70 34.27 -0.58
C ARG A 244 -6.34 34.50 0.89
N MET A 245 -6.26 33.43 1.69
CA MET A 245 -5.88 33.50 3.10
C MET A 245 -4.46 34.05 3.29
N SER A 246 -3.54 33.83 2.35
CA SER A 246 -2.17 34.39 2.46
C SER A 246 -2.07 35.86 2.08
N ILE A 247 -3.09 36.43 1.42
CA ILE A 247 -3.09 37.82 0.92
C ILE A 247 -3.95 38.73 1.81
N GLN A 248 -5.04 38.20 2.38
CA GLN A 248 -6.01 38.99 3.14
C GLN A 248 -5.61 39.16 4.61
N ASP A 249 -6.01 40.27 5.22
CA ASP A 249 -5.77 40.56 6.64
C ASP A 249 -6.64 39.65 7.53
N ALA A 250 -5.99 38.92 8.43
CA ALA A 250 -6.61 37.96 9.34
C ALA A 250 -7.71 38.59 10.23
N ASN A 251 -7.63 39.89 10.52
CA ASN A 251 -8.62 40.56 11.37
C ASN A 251 -9.93 40.90 10.66
N THR A 252 -9.94 40.89 9.32
CA THR A 252 -11.10 41.31 8.51
C THR A 252 -11.70 40.17 7.69
N VAL A 253 -11.04 39.01 7.67
CA VAL A 253 -11.38 37.90 6.79
C VAL A 253 -12.69 37.24 7.23
N THR A 254 -13.62 37.08 6.28
CA THR A 254 -14.86 36.33 6.48
C THR A 254 -14.91 35.12 5.53
N PRO A 255 -15.61 34.02 5.88
CA PRO A 255 -15.70 32.85 5.01
C PRO A 255 -16.22 33.17 3.60
N GLN A 256 -17.16 34.11 3.49
CA GLN A 256 -17.75 34.51 2.22
C GLN A 256 -16.73 35.19 1.28
N GLN A 257 -15.74 35.91 1.82
CA GLN A 257 -14.67 36.53 1.02
C GLN A 257 -13.67 35.50 0.49
N LEU A 258 -13.50 34.38 1.20
CA LEU A 258 -12.57 33.31 0.83
C LEU A 258 -13.18 32.32 -0.16
N ILE A 259 -14.47 32.01 -0.01
CA ILE A 259 -15.14 30.97 -0.80
C ILE A 259 -15.43 31.46 -2.23
N ASN A 260 -14.98 30.69 -3.22
CA ASN A 260 -15.32 30.89 -4.63
C ASN A 260 -15.91 29.60 -5.21
N ILE A 261 -17.22 29.60 -5.46
CA ILE A 261 -17.94 28.41 -5.95
C ILE A 261 -17.75 28.11 -7.44
N ARG A 262 -17.16 29.03 -8.23
CA ARG A 262 -17.03 28.88 -9.69
C ARG A 262 -16.39 27.55 -10.11
N PRO A 263 -15.28 27.08 -9.49
CA PRO A 263 -14.67 25.79 -9.87
C PRO A 263 -15.59 24.59 -9.61
N VAL A 264 -16.40 24.64 -8.56
CA VAL A 264 -17.35 23.58 -8.20
C VAL A 264 -18.48 23.52 -9.21
N VAL A 265 -19.10 24.67 -9.51
CA VAL A 265 -20.18 24.78 -10.51
C VAL A 265 -19.69 24.35 -11.89
N ALA A 266 -18.48 24.75 -12.28
CA ALA A 266 -17.88 24.38 -13.56
C ALA A 266 -17.70 22.86 -13.68
N ALA A 267 -17.14 22.19 -12.66
CA ALA A 267 -16.94 20.74 -12.68
C ALA A 267 -18.25 19.96 -12.81
N VAL A 268 -19.30 20.38 -12.11
CA VAL A 268 -20.63 19.74 -12.23
C VAL A 268 -21.25 20.00 -13.60
N LYS A 269 -21.15 21.23 -14.12
CA LYS A 269 -21.68 21.57 -15.45
C LYS A 269 -20.97 20.80 -16.56
N GLU A 270 -19.65 20.66 -16.48
CA GLU A 270 -18.84 19.87 -17.42
C GLU A 270 -19.23 18.39 -17.38
N PHE A 271 -19.45 17.83 -16.19
CA PHE A 271 -19.90 16.44 -16.05
C PHE A 271 -21.23 16.17 -16.78
N PHE A 272 -22.25 17.00 -16.58
CA PHE A 272 -23.54 16.78 -17.24
C PHE A 272 -23.55 17.21 -18.71
N GLY A 273 -22.76 18.23 -19.08
CA GLY A 273 -22.80 18.83 -20.42
C GLY A 273 -21.91 18.14 -21.46
N SER A 274 -20.81 17.50 -21.04
CA SER A 274 -19.82 16.95 -21.98
C SER A 274 -19.23 15.60 -21.57
N SER A 275 -19.69 14.98 -20.48
CA SER A 275 -19.21 13.64 -20.14
C SER A 275 -19.74 12.59 -21.12
N GLN A 276 -18.87 11.68 -21.56
CA GLN A 276 -19.23 10.52 -22.37
C GLN A 276 -20.27 9.61 -21.68
N LEU A 277 -20.32 9.62 -20.34
CA LEU A 277 -21.26 8.85 -19.54
C LEU A 277 -22.59 9.59 -19.32
N SER A 278 -22.67 10.87 -19.66
CA SER A 278 -23.90 11.68 -19.64
C SER A 278 -24.50 11.67 -21.03
N GLN A 279 -25.32 10.66 -21.31
CA GLN A 279 -25.94 10.46 -22.63
C GLN A 279 -27.36 11.00 -22.67
N PHE A 280 -27.81 11.43 -23.85
CA PHE A 280 -29.23 11.71 -24.08
C PHE A 280 -30.01 10.41 -24.00
N MET A 281 -31.09 10.41 -23.21
CA MET A 281 -31.96 9.25 -23.06
C MET A 281 -32.67 8.96 -24.38
N ASP A 282 -32.55 7.73 -24.86
CA ASP A 282 -33.36 7.24 -25.98
C ASP A 282 -34.80 7.04 -25.48
N GLN A 283 -35.76 7.73 -26.11
CA GLN A 283 -37.17 7.76 -25.73
C GLN A 283 -38.07 7.05 -26.76
N THR A 284 -37.50 6.15 -27.57
CA THR A 284 -38.25 5.40 -28.58
C THR A 284 -39.20 4.34 -28.01
#